data_AF-A0A258K624-F1
#
_entry.id   AF-A0A258K624-F1
#
_cell.length_a   1.000
_cell.length_b   1.000
_cell.length_c   1.000
_cell.angle_alpha   90.00
_cell.angle_beta   90.00
_cell.angle_gamma   90.00
#
_symmetry.space_group_name_H-M   'P 1'
#
loop_
_entity.id
_entity.type
_entity.pdbx_description
1 polymer ?
#
loop_
_entity_poly.entity_id
_entity_poly.type
_entity_poly.pdbx_seq_one_letter_code
_entity_poly.pdbx_strand_id
1 'polypeptide(L)'
;MLYLREYRPKADRLFDHLPWVALIGPGLILNKDGSFQKTLAFRGPDLASSTDAGLVATRAQLNNALRRLGSRWCLHIEAVRAPSQTYPTSQFPDPVSDLVDEERREGFEAQER
;
A
#
# COMPACT_ATOMS: atom_id res chain seq x y z
N MET A 1 -11.74 -25.42 2.85
CA MET A 1 -11.47 -23.97 3.08
C MET A 1 -11.42 -23.78 4.58
N LEU A 2 -10.38 -23.16 5.15
CA LEU A 2 -10.39 -22.86 6.60
C LEU A 2 -11.63 -22.01 6.93
N TYR A 3 -12.36 -22.38 7.96
CA TYR A 3 -13.59 -21.71 8.36
C TYR A 3 -13.24 -20.45 9.16
N LEU A 4 -12.93 -19.35 8.48
CA LEU A 4 -12.51 -18.10 9.11
C LEU A 4 -13.66 -17.26 9.67
N ARG A 5 -14.91 -17.74 9.55
CA ARG A 5 -16.12 -17.00 9.97
C ARG A 5 -16.13 -16.62 11.46
N GLU A 6 -15.46 -17.40 12.31
CA GLU A 6 -15.32 -17.10 13.74
C GLU A 6 -14.44 -15.86 13.99
N TYR A 7 -13.44 -15.63 13.15
CA TYR A 7 -12.52 -14.50 13.26
C TYR A 7 -12.98 -13.30 12.43
N ARG A 8 -13.65 -13.55 11.30
CA ARG A 8 -14.14 -12.50 10.41
C ARG A 8 -15.35 -12.98 9.58
N PRO A 9 -16.54 -12.41 9.79
CA PRO A 9 -17.76 -12.87 9.11
C PRO A 9 -17.86 -12.42 7.64
N LYS A 10 -17.16 -11.34 7.25
CA LYS A 10 -17.17 -10.78 5.90
C LYS A 10 -15.74 -10.59 5.39
N ALA A 11 -15.44 -11.11 4.20
CA ALA A 11 -14.20 -10.82 3.51
C ALA A 11 -14.12 -9.33 3.16
N ASP A 12 -13.09 -8.64 3.62
CA ASP A 12 -12.89 -7.20 3.43
C ASP A 12 -11.50 -6.83 2.93
N ARG A 13 -10.55 -7.77 2.89
CA ARG A 13 -9.19 -7.55 2.39
C ARG A 13 -8.82 -8.53 1.30
N LEU A 14 -7.83 -8.17 0.48
CA LEU A 14 -7.35 -9.03 -0.60
C LEU A 14 -6.98 -10.44 -0.12
N PHE A 15 -6.31 -10.56 1.02
CA PHE A 15 -5.84 -11.86 1.54
C PHE A 15 -6.98 -12.83 1.87
N ASP A 16 -8.20 -12.33 2.14
CA ASP A 16 -9.38 -13.17 2.39
C ASP A 16 -9.83 -13.93 1.13
N HIS A 17 -9.44 -13.43 -0.05
CA HIS A 17 -9.78 -13.99 -1.36
C HIS A 17 -8.67 -14.86 -1.96
N LEU A 18 -7.47 -14.85 -1.38
CA LEU A 18 -6.35 -15.60 -1.91
C LEU A 18 -6.43 -17.08 -1.48
N PRO A 19 -5.97 -18.02 -2.34
CA PRO A 19 -6.03 -19.44 -2.05
C PRO A 19 -4.93 -19.90 -1.09
N TRP A 20 -4.47 -19.07 -0.15
CA TRP A 20 -3.38 -19.43 0.77
C TRP A 20 -3.77 -20.57 1.72
N VAL A 21 -2.76 -21.33 2.15
CA VAL A 21 -2.90 -22.49 3.05
C VAL A 21 -1.97 -22.38 4.25
N ALA A 22 -0.68 -22.19 4.00
CA ALA A 22 0.34 -22.25 5.04
C ALA A 22 1.52 -21.35 4.74
N LEU A 23 2.11 -20.78 5.80
CA LEU A 23 3.44 -20.19 5.75
C LEU A 23 4.45 -21.32 5.88
N ILE A 24 5.16 -21.62 4.79
CA ILE A 24 6.10 -22.76 4.72
C ILE A 24 7.56 -22.34 4.91
N GLY A 25 7.80 -21.03 5.04
CA GLY A 25 9.11 -20.45 5.31
C GLY A 25 9.02 -18.93 5.44
N PRO A 26 10.14 -18.24 5.74
CA PRO A 26 10.16 -16.79 5.91
C PRO A 26 9.61 -16.03 4.70
N GLY A 27 8.38 -15.50 4.84
CA GLY A 27 7.68 -14.77 3.79
C GLY A 27 7.24 -15.61 2.58
N LEU A 28 7.19 -16.95 2.71
CA LEU A 28 6.80 -17.86 1.63
C LEU A 28 5.48 -18.57 1.99
N ILE A 29 4.46 -18.34 1.18
CA ILE A 29 3.13 -18.90 1.35
C ILE A 29 2.90 -20.01 0.32
N LEU A 30 2.34 -21.14 0.77
CA LEU A 30 1.81 -22.19 -0.09
C LEU A 30 0.32 -21.95 -0.34
N ASN A 31 -0.09 -22.01 -1.60
CA ASN A 31 -1.49 -21.92 -2.03
C ASN A 31 -2.10 -23.30 -2.26
N LYS A 32 -3.44 -23.36 -2.29
CA LYS A 32 -4.24 -24.58 -2.45
C LYS A 32 -4.05 -25.28 -3.79
N ASP A 33 -3.69 -24.52 -4.82
CA ASP A 33 -3.39 -25.03 -6.16
C ASP A 33 -1.93 -25.52 -6.29
N GLY A 34 -1.17 -25.49 -5.19
CA GLY A 34 0.26 -25.84 -5.16
C GLY A 34 1.18 -24.71 -5.60
N SER A 35 0.66 -23.53 -5.94
CA SER A 35 1.49 -22.37 -6.26
C SER A 35 2.16 -21.78 -5.02
N PHE A 36 3.30 -21.12 -5.23
CA PHE A 36 3.99 -20.36 -4.19
C PHE A 36 3.65 -18.87 -4.31
N GLN A 37 3.46 -18.22 -3.18
CA GLN A 37 3.22 -16.79 -3.10
C GLN A 37 4.27 -16.11 -2.22
N LYS A 38 4.74 -14.95 -2.67
CA LYS A 38 5.50 -14.00 -1.87
C LYS A 38 4.82 -12.63 -1.98
N THR A 39 4.75 -11.92 -0.86
CA THR A 39 4.14 -10.60 -0.79
C THR A 39 5.22 -9.56 -0.53
N LEU A 40 5.11 -8.43 -1.22
CA LEU A 40 5.94 -7.25 -1.00
C LEU A 40 5.03 -6.04 -0.79
N ALA A 41 5.51 -5.10 0.01
CA ALA A 41 4.91 -3.78 0.15
C ALA A 41 5.87 -2.75 -0.44
N PHE A 42 5.33 -1.76 -1.14
CA PHE A 42 6.12 -0.64 -1.64
C PHE A 42 5.31 0.65 -1.46
N ARG A 43 6.01 1.76 -1.20
CA ARG A 43 5.43 3.11 -1.23
C ARG A 43 6.07 3.87 -2.38
N GLY A 44 5.28 4.20 -3.38
CA GLY A 44 5.70 5.03 -4.51
C GLY A 44 5.75 6.52 -4.16
N PRO A 45 6.20 7.37 -5.11
CA PRO A 45 6.04 8.82 -5.00
C PRO A 45 4.56 9.20 -4.96
N ASP A 46 4.25 10.43 -4.55
CA ASP A 46 2.87 10.94 -4.58
C ASP A 46 2.39 11.10 -6.03
N LEU A 47 1.58 10.13 -6.47
CA LEU A 47 1.02 10.11 -7.81
C LEU A 47 -0.13 11.12 -7.97
N ALA A 48 -0.76 11.58 -6.88
CA ALA A 48 -1.84 12.56 -6.96
C ALA A 48 -1.33 13.96 -7.30
N SER A 49 -0.08 14.27 -6.92
CA SER A 49 0.61 15.53 -7.25
C SER A 49 1.64 15.39 -8.37
N SER A 50 1.65 14.26 -9.09
CA SER A 50 2.60 14.03 -10.18
C SER A 50 2.18 14.73 -11.47
N THR A 51 3.17 15.19 -12.25
CA THR A 51 2.93 15.67 -13.62
C THR A 51 2.57 14.51 -14.56
N ASP A 52 1.93 14.81 -15.69
CA ASP A 52 1.60 13.81 -16.70
C ASP A 52 2.85 13.02 -17.18
N ALA A 53 3.95 13.74 -17.41
CA ALA A 53 5.23 13.13 -17.75
C ALA A 53 5.75 12.20 -16.64
N GLY A 54 5.61 12.60 -15.37
CA GLY A 54 5.97 11.77 -14.21
C GLY A 54 5.11 10.51 -14.08
N LEU A 55 3.81 10.59 -14.35
CA LEU A 55 2.91 9.44 -14.37
C LEU A 55 3.26 8.46 -15.48
N VAL A 56 3.58 8.95 -16.68
CA VAL A 56 4.05 8.12 -17.80
C VAL A 56 5.36 7.42 -17.45
N ALA A 57 6.33 8.15 -16.89
CA ALA A 57 7.61 7.59 -16.47
C ALA A 57 7.43 6.49 -15.40
N THR A 58 6.60 6.74 -14.38
CA THR A 58 6.33 5.77 -13.30
C THR A 58 5.65 4.51 -13.84
N ARG A 59 4.64 4.66 -14.72
CA ARG A 59 3.99 3.52 -15.40
C ARG A 59 4.98 2.71 -16.22
N ALA A 60 5.88 3.37 -16.96
CA ALA A 60 6.90 2.69 -17.75
C ALA A 60 7.87 1.88 -16.87
N GLN A 61 8.29 2.44 -15.73
CA GLN A 61 9.13 1.72 -14.76
C GLN A 61 8.43 0.50 -14.18
N LEU A 62 7.18 0.64 -13.73
CA LEU A 62 6.38 -0.48 -13.20
C LEU A 62 6.20 -1.57 -14.26
N ASN A 63 5.81 -1.21 -15.48
CA ASN A 63 5.66 -2.16 -16.58
C ASN A 63 6.96 -2.91 -16.90
N ASN A 64 8.08 -2.20 -16.94
CA ASN A 64 9.38 -2.83 -17.18
C ASN A 64 9.80 -3.79 -16.06
N ALA A 65 9.43 -3.51 -14.82
CA ALA A 65 9.66 -4.40 -13.69
C ALA A 65 8.77 -5.66 -13.79
N LEU A 66 7.46 -5.48 -13.98
CA LEU A 66 6.50 -6.58 -14.04
C LEU A 66 6.72 -7.50 -15.25
N ARG A 67 7.15 -6.96 -16.39
CA ARG A 67 7.45 -7.75 -17.59
C ARG A 67 8.55 -8.80 -17.36
N ARG A 68 9.46 -8.57 -16.41
CA ARG A 68 10.55 -9.53 -16.09
C ARG A 68 10.04 -10.83 -15.47
N LEU A 69 8.81 -10.86 -14.95
CA LEU A 69 8.19 -12.08 -14.43
C LEU A 69 7.91 -13.10 -15.55
N GLY A 70 7.64 -12.64 -16.77
CA GLY A 70 7.32 -13.52 -17.90
C GLY A 70 5.94 -14.17 -17.76
N SER A 71 5.84 -15.46 -18.05
CA SER A 71 4.60 -16.24 -17.98
C SER A 71 4.48 -17.03 -16.68
N ARG A 72 3.27 -17.54 -16.39
CA ARG A 72 2.96 -18.38 -15.21
C ARG A 72 3.04 -17.68 -13.85
N TRP A 73 3.03 -16.35 -13.85
CA TRP A 73 2.83 -15.54 -12.65
C TRP A 73 1.39 -15.05 -12.58
N CYS A 74 0.83 -15.05 -11.37
CA CYS A 74 -0.38 -14.31 -11.05
C CYS A 74 -0.01 -13.18 -10.08
N LEU A 75 -0.49 -11.96 -10.36
CA LEU A 75 -0.26 -10.80 -9.51
C LEU A 75 -1.57 -10.41 -8.85
N HIS A 76 -1.56 -10.33 -7.53
CA HIS A 76 -2.64 -9.78 -6.74
C HIS A 76 -2.15 -8.47 -6.12
N ILE A 77 -2.82 -7.37 -6.42
CA ILE A 77 -2.39 -6.02 -6.03
C ILE A 77 -3.51 -5.38 -5.21
N GLU A 78 -3.17 -4.88 -4.03
CA GLU A 78 -4.06 -4.09 -3.19
C GLU A 78 -3.43 -2.71 -2.97
N ALA A 79 -4.23 -1.67 -3.11
CA ALA A 79 -3.84 -0.30 -2.78
C ALA A 79 -4.62 0.13 -1.54
N VAL A 80 -3.96 0.11 -0.39
CA VAL A 80 -4.56 0.50 0.89
C VAL A 80 -4.26 1.97 1.16
N ARG A 81 -5.30 2.76 1.46
CA ARG A 81 -5.15 4.07 2.07
C ARG A 81 -5.38 3.92 3.56
N ALA A 82 -4.43 4.38 4.36
CA ALA A 82 -4.60 4.53 5.80
C ALA A 82 -4.65 6.03 6.12
N PRO A 83 -5.49 6.47 7.07
CA PRO A 83 -5.41 7.83 7.58
C PRO A 83 -3.99 8.06 8.15
N SER A 84 -3.47 9.27 7.97
CA SER A 84 -2.27 9.67 8.71
C SER A 84 -2.66 9.75 10.18
N GLN A 85 -1.83 9.21 11.08
CA GLN A 85 -2.07 9.25 12.53
C GLN A 85 -1.30 10.38 13.22
N THR A 86 -0.41 11.05 12.47
CA THR A 86 0.49 12.07 13.02
C THR A 86 0.72 13.15 11.98
N TYR A 87 0.77 14.40 12.44
CA TYR A 87 1.26 15.51 11.64
C TYR A 87 2.81 15.53 11.67
N PRO A 88 3.50 15.67 10.52
CA PRO A 88 4.95 15.65 10.50
C PRO A 88 5.55 16.92 11.13
N THR A 89 6.67 16.77 11.84
CA THR A 89 7.48 17.92 12.25
C THR A 89 8.21 18.49 11.05
N SER A 90 7.96 19.77 10.76
CA SER A 90 8.55 20.50 9.63
C SER A 90 9.41 21.66 10.14
N GLN A 91 10.41 22.06 9.35
CA GLN A 91 11.22 23.26 9.61
C GLN A 91 11.10 24.18 8.39
N PHE A 92 10.68 25.43 8.59
CA PHE A 92 10.57 26.40 7.52
C PHE A 92 11.63 27.51 7.67
N PRO A 93 12.04 28.13 6.56
CA PRO A 93 13.08 29.17 6.57
C PRO A 93 12.57 30.52 7.09
N ASP A 94 11.25 30.70 7.24
CA ASP A 94 10.63 31.97 7.59
C ASP A 94 9.40 31.77 8.51
N PRO A 95 9.10 32.77 9.37
CA PRO A 95 8.03 32.66 10.36
C PRO A 95 6.62 32.64 9.77
N VAL A 96 6.42 33.09 8.52
CA VAL A 96 5.10 33.08 7.87
C VAL A 96 4.77 31.65 7.44
N SER A 97 5.73 30.93 6.87
CA SER A 97 5.59 29.52 6.53
C SER A 97 5.38 28.65 7.77
N ASP A 98 6.08 28.94 8.87
CA ASP A 98 5.85 28.27 10.16
C ASP A 98 4.41 28.46 10.66
N LEU A 99 3.87 29.68 10.59
CA LEU A 99 2.51 29.99 11.02
C LEU A 99 1.46 29.22 10.20
N VAL A 100 1.66 29.13 8.88
CA VAL A 100 0.78 28.36 7.99
C VAL A 100 0.81 26.86 8.30
N ASP A 101 1.98 26.30 8.65
CA ASP A 101 2.08 24.89 9.04
C ASP A 101 1.39 24.61 10.38
N GLU A 102 1.46 25.55 11.33
CA GLU A 102 0.76 25.43 12.61
C GLU A 102 -0.76 25.40 12.43
N GLU A 103 -1.34 26.29 11.61
CA GLU A 103 -2.78 26.26 11.30
C GLU A 103 -3.19 24.93 10.64
N ARG A 104 -2.35 24.41 9.73
CA ARG A 104 -2.58 23.09 9.11
C ARG A 104 -2.51 21.96 10.12
N ARG A 105 -1.60 22.03 11.10
CA ARG A 105 -1.48 21.06 12.19
C ARG A 105 -2.71 21.08 13.09
N GLU A 106 -3.13 22.26 13.54
CA GLU A 106 -4.36 22.42 14.34
C GLU A 106 -5.58 21.86 13.60
N GLY A 107 -5.71 22.15 12.31
CA GLY A 107 -6.79 21.62 11.47
C GLY A 107 -6.76 20.10 11.31
N PHE A 108 -5.56 19.51 11.20
CA PHE A 108 -5.38 18.06 11.16
C PHE A 108 -5.74 17.40 12.49
N GLU A 109 -5.23 17.91 13.60
CA GLU A 109 -5.48 17.37 14.96
C GLU A 109 -6.95 17.54 15.39
N ALA A 110 -7.64 18.57 14.89
CA ALA A 110 -9.07 18.74 15.10
C ALA A 110 -9.93 17.69 14.37
N GLN A 111 -9.47 17.15 13.23
CA GLN A 111 -10.19 16.10 12.49
C GLN A 111 -10.09 14.71 13.14
N GLU A 112 -9.11 14.49 14.03
CA GLU A 112 -8.96 13.23 14.77
C GLU A 112 -9.79 13.18 16.07
N ARG A 113 -10.56 14.23 16.41
CA ARG A 113 -11.54 14.26 17.51
C ARG A 113 -12.94 13.87 17.06
#